data_AF-A0A3D5BNM6-F1
#
_entry.id   AF-A0A3D5BNM6-F1
#
_cell.length_a   1.000
_cell.length_b   1.000
_cell.length_c   1.000
_cell.angle_alpha   90.00
_cell.angle_beta   90.00
_cell.angle_gamma   90.00
#
_symmetry.space_group_name_H-M   'P 1'
#
loop_
_entity.id
_entity.type
_entity.pdbx_description
1 polymer ?
#
loop_
_entity_poly.entity_id
_entity_poly.type
_entity_poly.pdbx_seq_one_letter_code
_entity_poly.pdbx_strand_id
1 'polypeptide(L)'
;MDLTGGFMKLAAVVMLALLSGCAAMQGSAERTHQASAMDIIAAAAAAAPEGVVGEYQLSIQAAGTDGRAVYLNTELDYRDQRNITIAMSPAVAAALTGTDAASAQQYFVGKKLLVKGLARRMKIDFMSQGKPTGLYYYQTHIRVKNPEQIKLLSDKAA
;
A
#
# COMPACT_ATOMS: atom_id res chain seq x y z
N MET A 1 26.84 69.36 -2.91
CA MET A 1 25.49 68.78 -3.06
C MET A 1 25.66 67.44 -3.76
N ASP A 2 25.71 66.40 -2.94
CA ASP A 2 26.07 65.03 -3.27
C ASP A 2 25.09 64.39 -4.25
N LEU A 3 25.61 63.93 -5.40
CA LEU A 3 24.88 63.08 -6.35
C LEU A 3 25.62 61.76 -6.60
N THR A 4 26.26 61.21 -5.56
CA THR A 4 27.01 59.95 -5.57
C THR A 4 26.38 58.89 -4.64
N GLY A 5 25.10 59.04 -4.30
CA GLY A 5 24.40 58.16 -3.33
C GLY A 5 23.37 57.19 -3.91
N GLY A 6 23.06 57.26 -5.21
CA GLY A 6 21.96 56.50 -5.82
C GLY A 6 22.36 55.17 -6.47
N PHE A 7 23.48 55.15 -7.20
CA PHE A 7 23.87 53.98 -7.99
C PHE A 7 24.51 52.86 -7.15
N MET A 8 25.13 53.18 -6.01
CA MET A 8 25.73 52.18 -5.12
C MET A 8 24.69 51.35 -4.36
N LYS A 9 23.50 51.93 -4.09
CA LYS A 9 22.42 51.24 -3.35
C LYS A 9 21.61 50.29 -4.23
N LEU A 10 21.50 50.58 -5.54
CA LEU A 10 20.77 49.70 -6.47
C LEU A 10 21.59 48.44 -6.83
N ALA A 11 22.92 48.55 -6.88
CA ALA A 11 23.81 47.42 -7.14
C ALA A 11 23.86 46.41 -5.97
N ALA A 12 23.69 46.88 -4.72
CA ALA A 12 23.72 46.01 -3.54
C ALA A 12 22.48 45.13 -3.37
N VAL A 13 21.33 45.54 -3.93
CA VAL A 13 20.07 44.77 -3.81
C VAL A 13 20.00 43.63 -4.84
N VAL A 14 20.66 43.77 -5.99
CA VAL A 14 20.63 42.76 -7.06
C VAL A 14 21.57 41.57 -6.79
N MET A 15 22.64 41.75 -6.00
CA MET A 15 23.57 40.66 -5.66
C MET A 15 23.11 39.76 -4.51
N LEU A 16 22.10 40.13 -3.72
CA LEU A 16 21.58 39.29 -2.64
C LEU A 16 20.56 38.23 -3.10
N ALA A 17 20.14 38.25 -4.37
CA ALA A 17 19.11 37.36 -4.91
C ALA A 17 19.65 36.08 -5.58
N LEU A 18 20.97 35.82 -5.53
CA LEU A 18 21.60 34.69 -6.24
C LEU A 18 22.14 33.57 -5.32
N LEU A 19 21.82 33.58 -4.02
CA LEU A 19 22.37 32.60 -3.06
C LEU A 19 21.36 31.62 -2.45
N SER A 20 20.13 31.52 -2.97
CA SER A 20 19.14 30.54 -2.50
C SER A 20 18.80 29.47 -3.55
N GLY A 21 19.84 28.95 -4.21
CA GLY A 21 19.73 27.95 -5.27
C GLY A 21 20.42 26.61 -4.99
N CYS A 22 20.73 26.29 -3.73
CA CYS A 22 21.07 24.93 -3.31
C CYS A 22 20.01 24.46 -2.31
N ALA A 23 18.75 24.40 -2.76
CA ALA A 23 17.82 23.46 -2.14
C ALA A 23 18.42 22.09 -2.42
N ALA A 24 19.05 21.53 -1.39
CA ALA A 24 19.63 20.21 -1.39
C ALA A 24 18.69 19.27 -2.15
N MET A 25 19.21 18.72 -3.25
CA MET A 25 18.73 17.46 -3.78
C MET A 25 19.03 16.46 -2.68
N GLN A 26 18.15 16.42 -1.66
CA GLN A 26 18.11 15.35 -0.71
C GLN A 26 17.81 14.14 -1.59
N GLY A 27 18.88 13.44 -1.97
CA GLY A 27 18.76 12.05 -2.38
C GLY A 27 17.79 11.45 -1.40
N SER A 28 16.69 10.93 -1.93
CA SER A 28 15.68 10.21 -1.19
C SER A 28 16.36 8.99 -0.60
N ALA A 29 17.10 9.20 0.49
CA ALA A 29 17.33 8.20 1.49
C ALA A 29 15.93 7.73 1.82
N GLU A 30 15.65 6.47 1.47
CA GLU A 30 14.43 5.78 1.86
C GLU A 30 14.24 6.01 3.36
N ARG A 31 13.44 7.02 3.72
CA ARG A 31 12.61 6.88 4.88
C ARG A 31 11.68 5.74 4.47
N THR A 32 12.03 4.53 4.91
CA THR A 32 11.05 3.48 5.17
C THR A 32 10.11 4.01 6.25
N HIS A 33 9.33 5.06 5.94
CA HIS A 33 8.09 5.30 6.61
C HIS A 33 7.25 4.13 6.17
N GLN A 34 7.17 3.13 7.05
CA GLN A 34 6.37 1.95 6.84
C GLN A 34 4.94 2.45 6.62
N ALA A 35 4.53 2.52 5.35
CA ALA A 35 3.26 3.11 4.96
C ALA A 35 2.16 2.43 5.77
N SER A 36 1.34 3.23 6.44
CA SER A 36 0.18 2.69 7.15
C SER A 36 -0.78 2.06 6.14
N ALA A 37 -1.69 1.20 6.60
CA ALA A 37 -2.72 0.65 5.74
C ALA A 37 -3.50 1.77 5.01
N MET A 38 -3.75 2.89 5.71
CA MET A 38 -4.44 4.05 5.14
C MET A 38 -3.64 4.74 4.04
N ASP A 39 -2.31 4.85 4.17
CA ASP A 39 -1.47 5.44 3.12
C ASP A 39 -1.49 4.57 1.86
N ILE A 40 -1.43 3.24 2.02
CA ILE A 40 -1.50 2.29 0.91
C ILE A 40 -2.86 2.39 0.20
N ILE A 41 -3.95 2.48 0.96
CA ILE A 41 -5.31 2.60 0.44
C ILE A 41 -5.48 3.94 -0.30
N ALA A 42 -5.02 5.04 0.28
CA ALA A 42 -5.09 6.36 -0.33
C ALA A 42 -4.30 6.41 -1.64
N ALA A 43 -3.08 5.86 -1.65
CA ALA A 43 -2.25 5.78 -2.85
C ALA A 43 -2.89 4.91 -3.93
N ALA A 44 -3.42 3.73 -3.58
CA ALA A 44 -4.11 2.85 -4.51
C ALA A 44 -5.41 3.47 -5.07
N ALA A 45 -6.09 4.32 -4.29
CA ALA A 45 -7.27 5.05 -4.75
C ALA A 45 -6.91 6.19 -5.70
N ALA A 46 -5.85 6.94 -5.40
CA ALA A 46 -5.36 8.03 -6.26
C ALA A 46 -4.83 7.51 -7.60
N ALA A 47 -4.24 6.31 -7.61
CA ALA A 47 -3.70 5.66 -8.80
C ALA A 47 -4.71 4.70 -9.48
N ALA A 48 -6.01 4.80 -9.20
CA ALA A 48 -6.99 3.92 -9.83
C ALA A 48 -7.23 4.34 -11.29
N PRO A 49 -7.30 3.39 -12.25
CA PRO A 49 -7.36 1.93 -12.06
C PRO A 49 -6.02 1.17 -12.00
N GLU A 50 -4.88 1.82 -12.21
CA GLU A 50 -3.57 1.19 -12.40
C GLU A 50 -3.03 0.52 -11.11
N GLY A 51 -3.19 1.18 -9.96
CA GLY A 51 -2.64 0.74 -8.67
C GLY A 51 -1.18 1.18 -8.44
N VAL A 52 -0.63 0.77 -7.30
CA VAL A 52 0.71 1.17 -6.83
C VAL A 52 1.55 -0.08 -6.57
N VAL A 53 2.75 -0.14 -7.13
CA VAL A 53 3.71 -1.22 -6.86
C VAL A 53 4.45 -0.90 -5.55
N GLY A 54 4.67 -1.92 -4.72
CA GLY A 54 5.45 -1.75 -3.51
C GLY A 54 5.69 -3.03 -2.73
N GLU A 55 6.37 -2.87 -1.60
CA GLU A 55 6.54 -3.87 -0.57
C GLU A 55 5.83 -3.40 0.71
N TYR A 56 4.81 -4.14 1.13
CA TYR A 56 3.87 -3.70 2.15
C TYR A 56 3.98 -4.58 3.38
N GLN A 57 4.15 -3.96 4.55
CA GLN A 57 4.11 -4.68 5.82
C GLN A 57 2.70 -4.69 6.37
N LEU A 58 2.05 -5.85 6.37
CA LEU A 58 0.63 -6.01 6.67
C LEU A 58 0.42 -6.98 7.84
N SER A 59 -0.31 -6.54 8.85
CA SER A 59 -0.78 -7.39 9.96
C SER A 59 -2.09 -8.05 9.55
N ILE A 60 -2.17 -9.37 9.65
CA ILE A 60 -3.35 -10.14 9.22
C ILE A 60 -4.27 -10.37 10.41
N GLN A 61 -5.52 -9.91 10.30
CA GLN A 61 -6.54 -10.07 11.34
C GLN A 61 -7.54 -11.18 11.02
N ALA A 62 -7.83 -11.41 9.73
CA ALA A 62 -8.78 -12.43 9.31
C ALA A 62 -8.34 -13.10 8.01
N ALA A 63 -8.84 -14.30 7.76
CA ALA A 63 -8.63 -15.03 6.54
C ALA A 63 -9.93 -15.73 6.08
N GLY A 64 -10.02 -16.04 4.79
CA GLY A 64 -11.14 -16.78 4.24
C GLY A 64 -10.85 -17.34 2.86
N THR A 65 -11.76 -18.16 2.34
CA THR A 65 -11.70 -18.72 0.99
C THR A 65 -13.08 -18.85 0.37
N ASP A 66 -13.13 -18.80 -0.96
CA ASP A 66 -14.29 -19.20 -1.77
C ASP A 66 -14.02 -20.47 -2.59
N GLY A 67 -12.96 -21.22 -2.24
CA GLY A 67 -12.47 -22.40 -2.97
C GLY A 67 -11.57 -22.06 -4.17
N ARG A 68 -11.70 -20.86 -4.76
CA ARG A 68 -10.89 -20.45 -5.92
C ARG A 68 -9.67 -19.62 -5.50
N ALA A 69 -9.77 -18.91 -4.40
CA ALA A 69 -8.69 -18.13 -3.83
C ALA A 69 -8.70 -18.18 -2.29
N VAL A 70 -7.53 -17.92 -1.72
CA VAL A 70 -7.33 -17.63 -0.31
C VAL A 70 -7.17 -16.12 -0.16
N TYR A 71 -7.87 -15.55 0.80
CA TYR A 71 -7.88 -14.13 1.11
C TYR A 71 -7.38 -13.92 2.52
N LEU A 72 -6.37 -13.06 2.68
CA LEU A 72 -5.87 -12.58 3.97
C LEU A 72 -6.24 -11.10 4.10
N ASN A 73 -6.79 -10.70 5.24
CA ASN A 73 -7.36 -9.38 5.46
C ASN A 73 -6.66 -8.67 6.63
N THR A 74 -6.39 -7.38 6.46
CA THR A 74 -5.83 -6.54 7.53
C THR A 74 -6.87 -6.12 8.57
N GLU A 75 -8.16 -6.34 8.30
CA GLU A 75 -9.27 -6.08 9.23
C GLU A 75 -10.12 -7.34 9.43
N LEU A 76 -10.86 -7.39 10.55
CA LEU A 76 -11.79 -8.48 10.86
C LEU A 76 -12.95 -8.56 9.85
N ASP A 77 -13.52 -7.41 9.50
CA ASP A 77 -14.52 -7.30 8.44
C ASP A 77 -13.84 -6.95 7.12
N TYR A 78 -13.88 -7.86 6.15
CA TYR A 78 -13.30 -7.62 4.83
C TYR A 78 -13.99 -6.49 4.07
N ARG A 79 -15.19 -6.08 4.47
CA ARG A 79 -15.94 -4.97 3.88
C ARG A 79 -15.57 -3.62 4.49
N ASP A 80 -14.79 -3.58 5.56
CA ASP A 80 -14.27 -2.35 6.12
C ASP A 80 -13.42 -1.63 5.05
N GLN A 81 -13.65 -0.33 4.86
CA GLN A 81 -12.92 0.48 3.88
C GLN A 81 -11.42 0.60 4.16
N ARG A 82 -11.00 0.27 5.40
CA ARG A 82 -9.61 0.23 5.87
C ARG A 82 -8.96 -1.13 5.60
N ASN A 83 -9.70 -2.10 5.07
CA ASN A 83 -9.20 -3.42 4.78
C ASN A 83 -8.35 -3.45 3.50
N ILE A 84 -7.17 -4.07 3.62
CA ILE A 84 -6.36 -4.52 2.48
C ILE A 84 -6.49 -6.04 2.41
N THR A 85 -6.91 -6.54 1.25
CA THR A 85 -6.99 -7.97 0.98
C THR A 85 -5.78 -8.44 0.18
N ILE A 86 -5.04 -9.40 0.70
CA ILE A 86 -4.06 -10.18 -0.07
C ILE A 86 -4.81 -11.38 -0.65
N ALA A 87 -4.83 -11.48 -1.98
CA ALA A 87 -5.48 -12.59 -2.69
C ALA A 87 -4.44 -13.48 -3.37
N MET A 88 -4.50 -14.78 -3.11
CA MET A 88 -3.60 -15.78 -3.69
C MET A 88 -4.34 -17.06 -4.08
N SER A 89 -3.76 -17.87 -4.96
CA SER A 89 -4.32 -19.18 -5.29
C SER A 89 -4.13 -20.17 -4.13
N PRO A 90 -4.96 -21.23 -4.03
CA PRO A 90 -4.77 -22.32 -3.07
C PRO A 90 -3.36 -22.93 -3.12
N ALA A 91 -2.79 -23.06 -4.33
CA ALA A 91 -1.45 -23.61 -4.52
C ALA A 91 -0.35 -22.73 -3.93
N VAL A 92 -0.47 -21.40 -4.08
CA VAL A 92 0.48 -20.45 -3.46
C VAL A 92 0.37 -20.49 -1.94
N ALA A 93 -0.87 -20.49 -1.41
CA ALA A 93 -1.08 -20.61 0.03
C ALA A 93 -0.46 -21.90 0.59
N ALA A 94 -0.70 -23.03 -0.07
CA ALA A 94 -0.12 -24.31 0.32
C ALA A 94 1.41 -24.34 0.25
N ALA A 95 2.00 -23.74 -0.79
CA ALA A 95 3.45 -23.64 -0.93
C ALA A 95 4.09 -22.79 0.18
N LEU A 96 3.38 -21.77 0.69
CA LEU A 96 3.87 -20.94 1.79
C LEU A 96 3.79 -21.62 3.16
N THR A 97 2.80 -22.48 3.38
CA THR A 97 2.54 -23.08 4.70
C THR A 97 2.97 -24.54 4.81
N GLY A 98 3.18 -25.22 3.70
CA GLY A 98 3.38 -26.67 3.66
C GLY A 98 2.13 -27.48 3.99
N THR A 99 0.95 -26.86 3.96
CA THR A 99 -0.34 -27.47 4.34
C THR A 99 -1.40 -27.25 3.25
N ASP A 100 -2.59 -27.83 3.38
CA ASP A 100 -3.70 -27.52 2.47
C ASP A 100 -4.20 -26.07 2.61
N ALA A 101 -4.98 -25.59 1.65
CA ALA A 101 -5.44 -24.21 1.62
C ALA A 101 -6.41 -23.83 2.76
N ALA A 102 -7.15 -24.80 3.31
CA ALA A 102 -8.04 -24.57 4.45
C ALA A 102 -7.22 -24.28 5.72
N SER A 103 -6.20 -25.09 5.93
CA SER A 103 -5.22 -24.95 7.02
C SER A 103 -4.36 -23.71 6.83
N ALA A 104 -3.98 -23.40 5.58
CA ALA A 104 -3.16 -22.23 5.24
C ALA A 104 -3.84 -20.89 5.58
N GLN A 105 -5.18 -20.82 5.52
CA GLN A 105 -5.92 -19.60 5.90
C GLN A 105 -5.66 -19.23 7.36
N GLN A 106 -5.78 -20.20 8.27
CA GLN A 106 -5.61 -19.95 9.70
C GLN A 106 -4.14 -19.72 10.06
N TYR A 107 -3.21 -20.29 9.30
CA TYR A 107 -1.78 -20.11 9.54
C TYR A 107 -1.38 -18.63 9.59
N PHE A 108 -1.91 -17.77 8.71
CA PHE A 108 -1.49 -16.37 8.64
C PHE A 108 -2.19 -15.44 9.63
N VAL A 109 -3.30 -15.86 10.24
CA VAL A 109 -4.05 -14.99 11.16
C VAL A 109 -3.19 -14.67 12.39
N GLY A 110 -3.13 -13.38 12.74
CA GLY A 110 -2.30 -12.88 13.82
C GLY A 110 -0.83 -12.74 13.46
N LYS A 111 -0.41 -12.97 12.20
CA LYS A 111 0.97 -12.78 11.75
C LYS A 111 1.15 -11.45 11.04
N LYS A 112 2.41 -10.99 10.99
CA LYS A 112 2.82 -9.82 10.20
C LYS A 112 3.60 -10.27 8.98
N LEU A 113 3.21 -9.81 7.80
CA LEU A 113 3.78 -10.21 6.51
C LEU A 113 4.42 -9.01 5.81
N LEU A 114 5.51 -9.22 5.09
CA LEU A 114 5.98 -8.35 4.03
C LEU A 114 5.45 -8.92 2.70
N VAL A 115 4.71 -8.11 1.96
CA VAL A 115 4.04 -8.51 0.73
C VAL A 115 4.51 -7.63 -0.42
N LYS A 116 5.18 -8.22 -1.39
CA LYS A 116 5.58 -7.55 -2.63
C LYS A 116 4.46 -7.66 -3.64
N GLY A 117 4.02 -6.55 -4.22
CA GLY A 117 2.98 -6.61 -5.25
C GLY A 117 2.41 -5.27 -5.65
N LEU A 118 1.27 -5.34 -6.33
CA LEU A 118 0.50 -4.19 -6.79
C LEU A 118 -0.73 -4.02 -5.89
N ALA A 119 -0.77 -2.96 -5.08
CA ALA A 119 -1.94 -2.54 -4.35
C ALA A 119 -2.89 -1.79 -5.30
N ARG A 120 -4.08 -2.34 -5.54
CA ARG A 120 -5.04 -1.79 -6.51
C ARG A 120 -6.41 -1.65 -5.90
N ARG A 121 -7.06 -0.50 -6.15
CA ARG A 121 -8.46 -0.29 -5.82
C ARG A 121 -9.36 -1.14 -6.74
N MET A 122 -10.19 -1.96 -6.13
CA MET A 122 -11.14 -2.87 -6.77
C MET A 122 -12.56 -2.44 -6.44
N LYS A 123 -13.41 -2.28 -7.45
CA LYS A 123 -14.85 -2.17 -7.27
C LYS A 123 -15.43 -3.57 -7.07
N ILE A 124 -16.16 -3.78 -5.99
CA ILE A 124 -16.85 -5.03 -5.67
C ILE A 124 -18.36 -4.76 -5.69
N ASP A 125 -19.06 -5.38 -6.64
CA ASP A 125 -20.51 -5.27 -6.70
C ASP A 125 -21.16 -6.20 -5.65
N PHE A 126 -22.23 -5.72 -5.01
CA PHE A 126 -23.08 -6.59 -4.21
C PHE A 126 -23.85 -7.52 -5.15
N MET A 127 -23.86 -8.81 -4.84
CA MET A 127 -24.52 -9.84 -5.64
C MET A 127 -25.75 -10.37 -4.91
N SER A 128 -26.84 -10.59 -5.63
CA SER A 128 -28.03 -11.31 -5.16
C SER A 128 -28.48 -12.28 -6.23
N GLN A 129 -28.69 -13.55 -5.88
CA GLN A 129 -29.04 -14.63 -6.82
C GLN A 129 -28.14 -14.68 -8.07
N GLY A 130 -26.84 -14.43 -7.87
CA GLY A 130 -25.83 -14.43 -8.95
C GLY A 130 -25.83 -13.19 -9.86
N LYS A 131 -26.65 -12.16 -9.58
CA LYS A 131 -26.70 -10.91 -10.37
C LYS A 131 -26.25 -9.70 -9.53
N PRO A 132 -25.58 -8.69 -10.13
CA PRO A 132 -25.28 -7.45 -9.44
C PRO A 132 -26.56 -6.73 -9.03
N THR A 133 -26.59 -6.18 -7.81
CA THR A 133 -27.74 -5.42 -7.31
C THR A 133 -27.70 -3.94 -7.72
N GLY A 134 -26.60 -3.48 -8.31
CA GLY A 134 -26.34 -2.06 -8.58
C GLY A 134 -25.63 -1.33 -7.43
N LEU A 135 -25.63 -1.90 -6.22
CA LEU A 135 -24.82 -1.42 -5.11
C LEU A 135 -23.39 -1.95 -5.23
N TYR A 136 -22.41 -1.20 -4.74
CA TYR A 136 -21.01 -1.61 -4.74
C TYR A 136 -20.25 -1.00 -3.56
N TYR A 137 -19.07 -1.57 -3.30
CA TYR A 137 -18.09 -1.01 -2.39
C TYR A 137 -16.69 -1.14 -3.00
N TYR A 138 -15.71 -0.47 -2.41
CA TYR A 138 -14.32 -0.56 -2.85
C TYR A 138 -13.48 -1.34 -1.85
N GLN A 139 -12.53 -2.10 -2.37
CA GLN A 139 -11.47 -2.74 -1.59
C GLN A 139 -10.12 -2.43 -2.19
N THR A 140 -9.07 -2.48 -1.39
CA THR A 140 -7.69 -2.49 -1.90
C THR A 140 -7.20 -3.93 -1.92
N HIS A 141 -6.83 -4.43 -3.10
CA HIS A 141 -6.32 -5.80 -3.28
C HIS A 141 -4.85 -5.78 -3.65
N ILE A 142 -4.10 -6.72 -3.08
CA ILE A 142 -2.77 -7.11 -3.54
C ILE A 142 -2.84 -8.56 -4.00
N ARG A 143 -2.58 -8.80 -5.29
CA ARG A 143 -2.59 -10.16 -5.86
C ARG A 143 -1.20 -10.77 -5.79
N VAL A 144 -1.11 -11.92 -5.14
CA VAL A 144 0.12 -12.69 -4.99
C VAL A 144 0.05 -13.90 -5.94
N LYS A 145 1.05 -14.01 -6.81
CA LYS A 145 1.12 -15.03 -7.86
C LYS A 145 2.12 -16.14 -7.53
N ASN A 146 3.11 -15.85 -6.71
CA ASN A 146 4.12 -16.81 -6.28
C ASN A 146 4.48 -16.63 -4.80
N PRO A 147 5.03 -17.66 -4.14
CA PRO A 147 5.39 -17.60 -2.73
C PRO A 147 6.47 -16.56 -2.41
N GLU A 148 7.39 -16.27 -3.33
CA GLU A 148 8.51 -15.36 -3.05
C GLU A 148 8.08 -13.91 -2.80
N GLN A 149 6.85 -13.56 -3.18
CA GLN A 149 6.23 -12.27 -2.87
C GLN A 149 5.84 -12.11 -1.40
N ILE A 150 5.79 -13.18 -0.60
CA ILE A 150 5.41 -13.11 0.82
C ILE A 150 6.58 -13.54 1.70
N LYS A 151 6.91 -12.70 2.67
CA LYS A 151 7.83 -13.03 3.75
C LYS A 151 7.16 -12.83 5.11
N LEU A 152 7.25 -13.82 5.97
CA LEU A 152 6.81 -13.73 7.35
C LEU A 152 7.79 -12.84 8.15
N LEU A 153 7.26 -11.81 8.80
CA LEU A 153 8.05 -10.88 9.62
C LEU A 153 7.91 -11.15 11.12
N SER A 154 6.73 -11.58 11.58
CA SER A 154 6.48 -11.91 12.98
C SER A 154 5.35 -12.94 13.10
N ASP A 155 5.52 -13.85 14.06
CA ASP A 155 4.53 -14.86 14.46
C ASP A 155 3.47 -14.35 15.45
N LYS A 156 3.58 -13.09 15.90
CA LYS A 156 2.63 -12.44 16.80
C LYS A 156 2.18 -11.09 16.23
N ALA A 157 0.89 -10.79 16.38
CA ALA A 157 0.32 -9.47 16.10
C ALA A 157 0.87 -8.52 17.17
N ALA A 158 1.36 -7.36 16.73
CA ALA A 158 1.84 -6.30 17.60
C ALA A 158 0.68 -5.69 18.41
#